data_AF-V4XNF3-F1
#
_entry.id   AF-V4XNF3-F1
#
_cell.length_a   1.000
_cell.length_b   1.000
_cell.length_c   1.000
_cell.angle_alpha   90.00
_cell.angle_beta   90.00
_cell.angle_gamma   90.00
#
_symmetry.space_group_name_H-M   'P 1'
#
loop_
_entity.id
_entity.type
_entity.pdbx_description
1 polymer ?
#
loop_
_entity_poly.entity_id
_entity_poly.type
_entity_poly.pdbx_seq_one_letter_code
_entity_poly.pdbx_strand_id
1 'polypeptide(L)'
;MAGLADRLAAAVSTLLSQVATLLSRLGVIERDRLTATADLAWPRVLTGFAIMSKQTADLAMVGSVLGAPAVAGLAFAGAYWTVGKFVAIGLAGGTVGLVSQNYGGGESARAALLVKQSVWVALALAVPVVVGFVTFADSLIALLSSDAAAVGYGTTYLGIVAPALVFEFLNMIASRTYAGVSDTFTPMVVRAGGAVLNVALSGTLIFGLGMGVAGAAIGTAVATATVTLTFSWGMFGRSYFGRGASPVALSLAGPQTRPRATG
;
A
#
# COMPACT_ATOMS: atom_id res chain seq x y z
N MET A 1 -11.55 -17.44 4.56
CA MET A 1 -10.46 -16.78 3.81
C MET A 1 -9.06 -17.32 4.16
N ALA A 2 -8.80 -17.81 5.39
CA ALA A 2 -7.51 -18.42 5.76
C ALA A 2 -7.10 -19.60 4.84
N GLY A 3 -8.01 -20.53 4.55
CA GLY A 3 -7.68 -21.73 3.77
C GLY A 3 -7.27 -21.51 2.30
N LEU A 4 -7.66 -20.41 1.65
CA LEU A 4 -7.20 -20.11 0.28
C LEU A 4 -5.77 -19.57 0.29
N ALA A 5 -5.47 -18.67 1.23
CA ALA A 5 -4.12 -18.13 1.43
C ALA A 5 -3.14 -19.24 1.83
N ASP A 6 -3.55 -20.16 2.71
CA ASP A 6 -2.73 -21.29 3.14
C ASP A 6 -2.46 -22.27 1.99
N ARG A 7 -3.46 -22.53 1.12
CA ARG A 7 -3.30 -23.36 -0.08
C ARG A 7 -2.39 -22.72 -1.13
N LEU A 8 -2.53 -21.41 -1.36
CA LEU A 8 -1.64 -20.67 -2.25
C LEU A 8 -0.21 -20.65 -1.69
N ALA A 9 -0.04 -20.42 -0.40
CA ALA A 9 1.25 -20.48 0.27
C ALA A 9 1.90 -21.86 0.11
N ALA A 10 1.13 -22.94 0.30
CA ALA A 10 1.61 -24.31 0.12
C ALA A 10 1.99 -24.62 -1.33
N ALA A 11 1.18 -24.18 -2.30
CA ALA A 11 1.48 -24.37 -3.73
C ALA A 11 2.76 -23.62 -4.13
N VAL A 12 2.90 -22.37 -3.68
CA VAL A 12 4.09 -21.55 -3.95
C VAL A 12 5.33 -22.11 -3.26
N SER A 13 5.23 -22.56 -1.99
CA SER A 13 6.36 -23.18 -1.30
C SER A 13 6.79 -24.48 -1.97
N THR A 14 5.84 -25.28 -2.47
CA THR A 14 6.13 -26.51 -3.22
C THR A 14 6.91 -26.20 -4.48
N LEU A 15 6.47 -25.21 -5.26
CA LEU A 15 7.13 -24.81 -6.50
C LEU A 15 8.51 -24.20 -6.23
N LEU A 16 8.65 -23.37 -5.19
CA LEU A 16 9.93 -22.80 -4.76
C LEU A 16 10.89 -23.87 -4.24
N SER A 17 10.40 -24.90 -3.55
CA SER A 17 11.22 -26.04 -3.12
C SER A 17 11.76 -26.84 -4.31
N GLN A 18 10.98 -26.99 -5.38
CA GLN A 18 11.42 -27.66 -6.61
C GLN A 18 12.54 -26.86 -7.30
N VAL A 19 12.35 -25.55 -7.43
CA VAL A 19 13.37 -24.64 -7.97
C VAL A 19 14.63 -24.62 -7.09
N ALA A 20 14.48 -24.58 -5.76
CA ALA A 20 15.58 -24.66 -4.81
C ALA A 20 16.39 -25.95 -4.97
N THR A 21 15.70 -27.07 -5.18
CA THR A 21 16.34 -28.38 -5.39
C THR A 21 17.12 -28.40 -6.69
N LEU A 22 16.58 -27.79 -7.74
CA LEU A 22 17.25 -27.67 -9.03
C LEU A 22 18.51 -26.81 -8.93
N LEU A 23 18.43 -25.64 -8.29
CA LEU A 23 19.53 -24.69 -8.14
C LEU A 23 20.61 -25.20 -7.17
N SER A 24 20.22 -25.94 -6.12
CA SER A 24 21.15 -26.62 -5.22
C SER A 24 21.90 -27.75 -5.93
N ARG A 25 21.23 -28.52 -6.80
CA ARG A 25 21.89 -29.54 -7.65
C ARG A 25 22.89 -28.93 -8.62
N LEU A 26 22.68 -27.67 -9.01
CA LEU A 26 23.58 -26.91 -9.89
C LEU A 26 24.71 -26.20 -9.10
N GLY A 27 24.76 -26.34 -7.77
CA GLY A 27 25.83 -25.78 -6.93
C GLY A 27 25.81 -24.25 -6.79
N VAL A 28 24.71 -23.58 -7.12
CA VAL A 28 24.66 -22.11 -7.23
C VAL A 28 24.33 -21.44 -5.87
N ILE A 29 23.45 -22.02 -5.04
CA ILE A 29 22.95 -21.40 -3.78
C ILE A 29 22.62 -22.48 -2.71
N GLU A 30 22.89 -22.16 -1.43
CA GLU A 30 22.42 -22.93 -0.26
C GLU A 30 20.88 -22.94 -0.16
N ARG A 31 20.30 -24.13 -0.03
CA ARG A 31 18.84 -24.37 -0.05
C ARG A 31 18.09 -23.51 0.98
N ASP A 32 18.68 -23.30 2.15
CA ASP A 32 18.07 -22.57 3.28
C ASP A 32 17.96 -21.05 3.03
N ARG A 33 18.92 -20.47 2.30
CA ARG A 33 18.85 -19.05 1.91
C ARG A 33 17.76 -18.84 0.85
N LEU A 34 17.58 -19.83 -0.02
CA LEU A 34 16.59 -19.76 -1.09
C LEU A 34 15.16 -19.87 -0.55
N THR A 35 14.91 -20.77 0.41
CA THR A 35 13.61 -20.88 1.09
C THR A 35 13.27 -19.63 1.91
N ALA A 36 14.22 -19.10 2.68
CA ALA A 36 14.00 -17.85 3.42
C ALA A 36 13.68 -16.65 2.50
N THR A 37 14.37 -16.54 1.35
CA THR A 37 14.10 -15.50 0.36
C THR A 37 12.72 -15.69 -0.28
N ALA A 38 12.40 -16.94 -0.64
CA ALA A 38 11.11 -17.35 -1.18
C ALA A 38 9.94 -16.97 -0.26
N ASP A 39 10.06 -17.29 1.03
CA ASP A 39 9.04 -17.03 2.06
C ASP A 39 8.76 -15.53 2.25
N LEU A 40 9.76 -14.67 2.00
CA LEU A 40 9.59 -13.22 2.01
C LEU A 40 9.08 -12.66 0.67
N ALA A 41 9.38 -13.33 -0.45
CA ALA A 41 9.08 -12.86 -1.79
C ALA A 41 7.62 -13.09 -2.16
N TRP A 42 7.07 -14.30 -1.93
CA TRP A 42 5.72 -14.63 -2.37
C TRP A 42 4.63 -13.73 -1.78
N PRO A 43 4.67 -13.31 -0.50
CA PRO A 43 3.64 -12.43 0.04
C PRO A 43 3.66 -11.05 -0.63
N ARG A 44 4.86 -10.57 -0.98
CA ARG A 44 5.01 -9.30 -1.70
C ARG A 44 4.50 -9.39 -3.13
N VAL A 45 4.73 -10.50 -3.82
CA VAL A 45 4.17 -10.73 -5.16
C VAL A 45 2.65 -10.71 -5.10
N LEU A 46 2.04 -11.43 -4.14
CA LEU A 46 0.59 -11.42 -3.97
C LEU A 46 0.04 -10.04 -3.62
N THR A 47 0.76 -9.29 -2.78
CA THR A 47 0.42 -7.89 -2.46
C THR A 47 0.40 -7.03 -3.73
N GLY A 48 1.43 -7.14 -4.56
CA GLY A 48 1.54 -6.42 -5.83
C GLY A 48 0.40 -6.79 -6.78
N PHE A 49 0.13 -8.09 -6.92
CA PHE A 49 -0.98 -8.59 -7.74
C PHE A 49 -2.32 -8.01 -7.28
N ALA A 50 -2.64 -8.09 -5.98
CA ALA A 50 -3.88 -7.56 -5.43
C ALA A 50 -4.05 -6.05 -5.70
N ILE A 51 -2.98 -5.27 -5.59
CA ILE A 51 -2.99 -3.83 -5.89
C ILE A 51 -3.27 -3.57 -7.37
N MET A 52 -2.65 -4.32 -8.28
CA MET A 52 -2.88 -4.17 -9.73
C MET A 52 -4.28 -4.64 -10.11
N SER A 53 -4.76 -5.76 -9.56
CA SER A 53 -6.10 -6.29 -9.83
C SER A 53 -7.20 -5.32 -9.47
N LYS A 54 -7.10 -4.63 -8.31
CA LYS A 54 -8.13 -3.66 -7.92
C LYS A 54 -8.21 -2.47 -8.87
N GLN A 55 -7.06 -1.99 -9.36
CA GLN A 55 -7.01 -0.88 -10.31
C GLN A 55 -7.66 -1.27 -11.65
N THR A 56 -7.36 -2.47 -12.13
CA THR A 56 -7.99 -3.02 -13.34
C THR A 56 -9.50 -3.19 -13.16
N ALA A 57 -9.93 -3.66 -11.98
CA ALA A 57 -11.36 -3.83 -11.68
C ALA A 57 -12.10 -2.49 -11.68
N ASP A 58 -11.58 -1.46 -11.02
CA ASP A 58 -12.18 -0.11 -11.04
C ASP A 58 -12.31 0.42 -12.46
N LEU A 59 -11.28 0.26 -13.29
CA LEU A 59 -11.27 0.69 -14.68
C LEU A 59 -12.30 -0.07 -15.53
N ALA A 60 -12.42 -1.39 -15.33
CA ALA A 60 -13.37 -2.23 -16.03
C ALA A 60 -14.82 -1.92 -15.61
N MET A 61 -15.09 -1.75 -14.32
CA MET A 61 -16.42 -1.42 -13.80
C MET A 61 -16.89 -0.06 -14.33
N VAL A 62 -16.06 0.98 -14.22
CA VAL A 62 -16.37 2.31 -14.74
C VAL A 62 -16.53 2.28 -16.25
N GLY A 63 -15.62 1.62 -16.97
CA GLY A 63 -15.68 1.53 -18.43
C GLY A 63 -16.93 0.81 -18.94
N SER A 64 -17.43 -0.20 -18.21
CA SER A 64 -18.66 -0.91 -18.57
C SER A 64 -19.92 -0.06 -18.47
N VAL A 65 -19.93 0.97 -17.62
CA VAL A 65 -21.10 1.83 -17.37
C VAL A 65 -21.02 3.15 -18.15
N LEU A 66 -19.83 3.75 -18.23
CA LEU A 66 -19.63 5.12 -18.71
C LEU A 66 -18.76 5.22 -19.98
N GLY A 67 -18.20 4.10 -20.45
CA GLY A 67 -17.46 4.03 -21.71
C GLY A 67 -16.03 4.60 -21.66
N ALA A 68 -15.46 4.74 -22.85
CA ALA A 68 -14.04 5.08 -23.04
C ALA A 68 -13.60 6.43 -22.43
N PRO A 69 -14.39 7.53 -22.47
CA PRO A 69 -13.97 8.79 -21.86
C PRO A 69 -13.76 8.68 -20.34
N ALA A 70 -14.58 7.89 -19.65
CA ALA A 70 -14.42 7.67 -18.22
C ALA A 70 -13.16 6.87 -17.89
N VAL A 71 -12.86 5.84 -18.70
CA VAL A 71 -11.60 5.08 -18.61
C VAL A 71 -10.39 5.99 -18.80
N ALA A 72 -10.42 6.88 -19.79
CA ALA A 72 -9.37 7.87 -20.01
C ALA A 72 -9.22 8.82 -18.82
N GLY A 73 -10.33 9.34 -18.28
CA GLY A 73 -10.33 10.19 -17.08
C GLY A 73 -9.69 9.50 -15.87
N LEU A 74 -10.03 8.24 -15.61
CA LEU A 74 -9.40 7.43 -14.55
C LEU A 74 -7.90 7.24 -14.79
N ALA A 75 -7.48 7.00 -16.04
CA ALA A 75 -6.07 6.84 -16.38
C ALA A 75 -5.27 8.14 -16.13
N PHE A 76 -5.83 9.29 -16.50
CA PHE A 76 -5.22 10.60 -16.23
C PHE A 76 -5.08 10.87 -14.73
N ALA A 77 -6.15 10.67 -13.96
CA ALA A 77 -6.09 10.80 -12.51
C ALA A 77 -5.13 9.78 -11.86
N GLY A 78 -5.07 8.56 -12.42
CA GLY A 78 -4.14 7.51 -12.04
C GLY A 78 -2.66 7.87 -12.24
N ALA A 79 -2.34 8.66 -13.27
CA ALA A 79 -0.99 9.18 -13.48
C ALA A 79 -0.58 10.12 -12.34
N TYR A 80 -1.44 11.06 -11.95
CA TYR A 80 -1.20 11.96 -10.81
C TYR A 80 -1.10 11.21 -9.49
N TRP A 81 -2.00 10.24 -9.23
CA TRP A 81 -1.89 9.35 -8.08
C TRP A 81 -0.51 8.66 -8.03
N THR A 82 -0.02 8.19 -9.18
CA THR A 82 1.27 7.50 -9.28
C THR A 82 2.44 8.44 -8.98
N VAL A 83 2.38 9.70 -9.42
CA VAL A 83 3.37 10.73 -9.06
C VAL A 83 3.45 10.91 -7.54
N GLY A 84 2.31 11.11 -6.87
CA GLY A 84 2.26 11.20 -5.41
C GLY A 84 2.80 9.93 -4.73
N LYS A 85 2.46 8.76 -5.27
CA LYS A 85 2.94 7.46 -4.78
C LYS A 85 4.45 7.28 -4.91
N PHE A 86 5.10 7.82 -5.94
CA PHE A 86 6.56 7.74 -6.07
C PHE A 86 7.29 8.47 -4.96
N VAL A 87 6.76 9.60 -4.48
CA VAL A 87 7.28 10.31 -3.31
C VAL A 87 7.20 9.42 -2.07
N ALA A 88 6.05 8.76 -1.86
CA ALA A 88 5.86 7.81 -0.77
C ALA A 88 6.84 6.61 -0.85
N ILE A 89 7.08 6.08 -2.05
CA ILE A 89 8.04 4.99 -2.28
C ILE A 89 9.44 5.41 -1.88
N GLY A 90 9.88 6.62 -2.23
CA GLY A 90 11.19 7.16 -1.85
C GLY A 90 11.36 7.24 -0.33
N LEU A 91 10.40 7.86 0.37
CA LEU A 91 10.41 7.94 1.83
C LEU A 91 10.42 6.55 2.48
N ALA A 92 9.52 5.67 2.04
CA ALA A 92 9.37 4.35 2.63
C ALA A 92 10.57 3.43 2.34
N GLY A 93 11.31 3.68 1.24
CA GLY A 93 12.61 3.06 0.95
C GLY A 93 13.68 3.44 1.97
N GLY A 94 13.73 4.71 2.38
CA GLY A 94 14.59 5.15 3.48
C GLY A 94 14.18 4.54 4.83
N THR A 95 12.88 4.49 5.11
CA THR A 95 12.33 3.92 6.34
C THR A 95 12.70 2.45 6.50
N VAL A 96 12.55 1.61 5.46
CA VAL A 96 12.85 0.17 5.57
C VAL A 96 14.32 -0.08 5.92
N GLY A 97 15.26 0.64 5.29
CA GLY A 97 16.69 0.46 5.55
C GLY A 97 17.05 0.79 7.00
N LEU A 98 16.55 1.91 7.51
CA LEU A 98 16.77 2.32 8.89
C LEU A 98 16.09 1.37 9.88
N VAL A 99 14.85 0.93 9.62
CA VAL A 99 14.15 -0.04 10.48
C VAL A 99 14.89 -1.37 10.52
N SER A 100 15.30 -1.92 9.36
CA SER A 100 16.02 -3.18 9.29
C SER A 100 17.34 -3.17 10.06
N GLN A 101 18.12 -2.08 9.93
CA GLN A 101 19.38 -1.96 10.65
C GLN A 101 19.18 -1.89 12.17
N ASN A 102 18.21 -1.10 12.65
CA ASN A 102 17.99 -0.92 14.08
C ASN A 102 17.32 -2.14 14.71
N TYR A 103 16.33 -2.74 14.03
CA TYR A 103 15.67 -3.94 14.52
C TYR A 103 16.63 -5.14 14.52
N GLY A 104 17.41 -5.33 13.44
CA GLY A 104 18.43 -6.39 13.37
C GLY A 104 19.55 -6.22 14.39
N GLY A 105 19.83 -4.98 14.83
CA GLY A 105 20.77 -4.66 15.90
C GLY A 105 20.20 -4.76 17.32
N GLY A 106 18.96 -5.22 17.51
CA GLY A 106 18.30 -5.33 18.81
C GLY A 106 17.77 -4.00 19.38
N GLU A 107 17.82 -2.91 18.62
CA GLU A 107 17.37 -1.57 19.02
C GLU A 107 15.91 -1.29 18.58
N SER A 108 14.96 -2.16 18.95
CA SER A 108 13.54 -2.06 18.53
C SER A 108 12.87 -0.73 18.92
N ALA A 109 13.24 -0.15 20.07
CA ALA A 109 12.74 1.16 20.51
C ALA A 109 13.19 2.29 19.56
N ARG A 110 14.41 2.21 19.04
CA ARG A 110 14.94 3.18 18.06
C ARG A 110 14.31 2.98 16.69
N ALA A 111 14.06 1.72 16.29
CA ALA A 111 13.26 1.44 15.11
C ALA A 111 11.87 2.07 15.21
N ALA A 112 11.21 1.99 16.39
CA ALA A 112 9.89 2.60 16.59
C ALA A 112 9.93 4.13 16.49
N LEU A 113 10.97 4.76 17.04
CA LEU A 113 11.17 6.22 16.92
C LEU A 113 11.34 6.64 15.46
N LEU A 114 12.13 5.90 14.67
CA LEU A 114 12.32 6.16 13.24
C LEU A 114 11.02 6.06 12.44
N VAL A 115 10.14 5.12 12.80
CA VAL A 115 8.81 5.00 12.19
C VAL A 115 7.95 6.22 12.52
N LYS A 116 7.94 6.70 13.78
CA LYS A 116 7.22 7.92 14.16
C LYS A 116 7.70 9.14 13.37
N GLN A 117 9.02 9.28 13.24
CA GLN A 117 9.62 10.36 12.44
C GLN A 117 9.24 10.24 10.96
N SER A 118 9.27 9.04 10.40
CA SER A 118 8.84 8.79 9.02
C SER A 118 7.37 9.17 8.82
N VAL A 119 6.49 8.93 9.80
CA VAL A 119 5.07 9.35 9.74
C VAL A 119 4.96 10.87 9.66
N TRP A 120 5.70 11.62 10.49
CA TRP A 120 5.69 13.08 10.41
C TRP A 120 6.20 13.61 9.06
N VAL A 121 7.28 13.04 8.54
CA VAL A 121 7.78 13.39 7.19
C VAL A 121 6.76 13.03 6.11
N ALA A 122 6.09 11.89 6.21
CA ALA A 122 5.02 11.50 5.29
C ALA A 122 3.88 12.51 5.29
N LEU A 123 3.42 12.96 6.46
CA LEU A 123 2.37 13.97 6.54
C LEU A 123 2.82 15.30 5.93
N ALA A 124 4.04 15.75 6.24
CA ALA A 124 4.62 16.97 5.69
C ALA A 124 4.76 16.93 4.16
N LEU A 125 5.03 15.77 3.57
CA LEU A 125 5.12 15.59 2.11
C LEU A 125 3.76 15.36 1.45
N ALA A 126 2.88 14.58 2.07
CA ALA A 126 1.60 14.19 1.48
C ALA A 126 0.61 15.35 1.46
N VAL A 127 0.53 16.15 2.54
CA VAL A 127 -0.47 17.22 2.65
C VAL A 127 -0.34 18.25 1.51
N PRO A 128 0.85 18.82 1.19
CA PRO A 128 0.98 19.73 0.06
C PRO A 128 0.61 19.11 -1.29
N VAL A 129 0.97 17.84 -1.51
CA VAL A 129 0.62 17.12 -2.74
C VAL A 129 -0.89 16.97 -2.87
N VAL A 130 -1.57 16.57 -1.79
CA VAL A 130 -3.03 16.46 -1.75
C VAL A 130 -3.70 17.80 -1.98
N VAL A 131 -3.26 18.86 -1.30
CA VAL A 131 -3.81 20.21 -1.48
C VAL A 131 -3.66 20.66 -2.93
N GLY A 132 -2.49 20.42 -3.53
CA GLY A 132 -2.26 20.71 -4.95
C GLY A 132 -3.19 19.94 -5.87
N PHE A 133 -3.34 18.63 -5.67
CA PHE A 133 -4.20 17.79 -6.51
C PHE A 133 -5.68 18.11 -6.37
N VAL A 134 -6.16 18.40 -5.16
CA VAL A 134 -7.57 18.77 -4.94
C VAL A 134 -7.87 20.15 -5.50
N THR A 135 -7.00 21.13 -5.24
CA THR A 135 -7.23 22.53 -5.65
C THR A 135 -7.13 22.70 -7.17
N PHE A 136 -6.19 21.99 -7.80
CA PHE A 136 -5.92 22.10 -9.23
C PHE A 136 -6.38 20.88 -10.03
N ALA A 137 -7.31 20.07 -9.51
CA ALA A 137 -7.73 18.82 -10.14
C ALA A 137 -8.10 19.00 -11.62
N ASP A 138 -8.93 20.00 -11.91
CA ASP A 138 -9.38 20.29 -13.28
C ASP A 138 -8.24 20.72 -14.19
N SER A 139 -7.46 21.71 -13.77
CA SER A 139 -6.33 22.22 -14.55
C SER A 139 -5.29 21.13 -14.80
N LEU A 140 -5.01 20.28 -13.82
CA LEU A 140 -4.09 19.15 -13.97
C LEU A 140 -4.61 18.15 -15.01
N ILE A 141 -5.86 17.74 -14.93
CA ILE A 141 -6.41 16.77 -15.89
C ILE A 141 -6.51 17.37 -17.29
N ALA A 142 -6.86 18.66 -17.41
CA ALA A 142 -6.91 19.39 -18.69
C ALA A 142 -5.54 19.51 -19.38
N LEU A 143 -4.42 19.34 -18.67
CA LEU A 143 -3.09 19.24 -19.30
C LEU A 143 -2.91 17.95 -20.10
N LEU A 144 -3.69 16.90 -19.79
CA LEU A 144 -3.53 15.57 -20.38
C LEU A 144 -4.53 15.29 -21.51
N SER A 145 -5.60 16.07 -21.62
CA SER A 145 -6.63 15.89 -22.65
C SER A 145 -7.45 17.16 -22.89
N SER A 146 -7.92 17.33 -24.11
CA SER A 146 -8.91 18.34 -24.50
C SER A 146 -10.34 17.79 -24.61
N ASP A 147 -10.56 16.49 -24.42
CA ASP A 147 -11.90 15.89 -24.35
C ASP A 147 -12.57 16.25 -23.03
N ALA A 148 -13.60 17.11 -23.11
CA ALA A 148 -14.34 17.61 -21.96
C ALA A 148 -14.94 16.51 -21.08
N ALA A 149 -15.39 15.38 -21.66
CA ALA A 149 -15.96 14.28 -20.87
C ALA A 149 -14.86 13.56 -20.08
N ALA A 150 -13.73 13.25 -20.73
CA ALA A 150 -12.58 12.62 -20.07
C ALA A 150 -12.00 13.54 -18.97
N VAL A 151 -11.95 14.85 -19.23
CA VAL A 151 -11.53 15.85 -18.23
C VAL A 151 -12.47 15.85 -17.05
N GLY A 152 -13.79 15.99 -17.26
CA GLY A 152 -14.76 15.98 -16.16
C GLY A 152 -14.70 14.72 -15.28
N TYR A 153 -14.55 13.54 -15.90
CA TYR A 153 -14.36 12.29 -15.17
C TYR A 153 -13.04 12.26 -14.41
N GLY A 154 -11.93 12.63 -15.05
CA GLY A 154 -10.62 12.67 -14.39
C GLY A 154 -10.59 13.66 -13.21
N THR A 155 -11.18 14.84 -13.37
CA THR A 155 -11.31 15.87 -12.32
C THR A 155 -12.09 15.33 -11.12
N THR A 156 -13.23 14.69 -11.39
CA THR A 156 -14.07 14.07 -10.35
C THR A 156 -13.31 12.98 -9.60
N TYR A 157 -12.64 12.09 -10.33
CA TYR A 157 -11.88 11.00 -9.71
C TYR A 157 -10.71 11.55 -8.88
N LEU A 158 -9.90 12.45 -9.45
CA LEU A 158 -8.72 13.00 -8.80
C LEU A 158 -9.09 13.79 -7.53
N GLY A 159 -10.10 14.66 -7.62
CA GLY A 159 -10.54 15.46 -6.48
C GLY A 159 -11.01 14.61 -5.30
N ILE A 160 -11.70 13.49 -5.56
CA ILE A 160 -12.19 12.57 -4.52
C ILE A 160 -11.08 11.67 -3.99
N VAL A 161 -10.23 11.12 -4.87
CA VAL A 161 -9.23 10.11 -4.47
C VAL A 161 -8.00 10.76 -3.86
N ALA A 162 -7.63 11.99 -4.23
CA ALA A 162 -6.39 12.64 -3.80
C ALA A 162 -6.21 12.68 -2.27
N PRO A 163 -7.22 13.00 -1.43
CA PRO A 163 -7.08 12.92 0.02
C PRO A 163 -6.60 11.56 0.54
N ALA A 164 -6.91 10.47 -0.17
CA ALA A 164 -6.46 9.13 0.19
C ALA A 164 -4.96 8.89 -0.01
N LEU A 165 -4.24 9.80 -0.68
CA LEU A 165 -2.78 9.73 -0.75
C LEU A 165 -2.14 9.84 0.63
N VAL A 166 -2.71 10.62 1.56
CA VAL A 166 -2.21 10.67 2.95
C VAL A 166 -2.21 9.27 3.56
N PHE A 167 -3.32 8.54 3.41
CA PHE A 167 -3.45 7.17 3.87
C PHE A 167 -2.47 6.22 3.13
N GLU A 168 -2.29 6.39 1.82
CA GLU A 168 -1.33 5.56 1.06
C GLU A 168 0.13 5.78 1.51
N PHE A 169 0.53 7.00 1.86
CA PHE A 169 1.84 7.28 2.44
C PHE A 169 2.05 6.51 3.75
N LEU A 170 1.04 6.54 4.64
CA LEU A 170 1.08 5.80 5.90
C LEU A 170 1.08 4.29 5.68
N ASN A 171 0.30 3.79 4.73
CA ASN A 171 0.27 2.38 4.33
C ASN A 171 1.63 1.93 3.79
N MET A 172 2.33 2.80 3.06
CA MET A 172 3.68 2.55 2.57
C MET A 172 4.70 2.44 3.69
N ILE A 173 4.70 3.40 4.62
CA ILE A 173 5.57 3.34 5.80
C ILE A 173 5.31 2.05 6.57
N ALA A 174 4.05 1.76 6.92
CA ALA A 174 3.69 0.57 7.68
C ALA A 174 4.15 -0.72 6.96
N SER A 175 3.83 -0.86 5.66
CA SER A 175 4.24 -2.03 4.86
C SER A 175 5.76 -2.21 4.83
N ARG A 176 6.50 -1.11 4.73
CA ARG A 176 7.97 -1.10 4.72
C ARG A 176 8.57 -1.35 6.10
N THR A 177 7.91 -0.93 7.18
CA THR A 177 8.28 -1.30 8.55
C THR A 177 8.14 -2.79 8.79
N TYR A 178 7.00 -3.40 8.46
CA TYR A 178 6.80 -4.86 8.59
C TYR A 178 7.84 -5.63 7.75
N ALA A 179 8.04 -5.21 6.50
CA ALA A 179 9.08 -5.75 5.65
C ALA A 179 10.48 -5.64 6.26
N GLY A 180 10.78 -4.53 6.95
CA GLY A 180 12.07 -4.29 7.58
C GLY A 180 12.35 -5.17 8.79
N VAL A 181 11.29 -5.64 9.47
CA VAL A 181 11.36 -6.62 10.57
C VAL A 181 11.14 -8.05 10.11
N SER A 182 11.25 -8.31 8.80
CA SER A 182 11.06 -9.62 8.16
C SER A 182 9.64 -10.21 8.25
N ASP A 183 8.63 -9.38 8.50
CA ASP A 183 7.22 -9.77 8.34
C ASP A 183 6.68 -9.24 7.02
N THR A 184 6.50 -10.11 6.04
CA THR A 184 5.88 -9.76 4.75
C THR A 184 4.45 -10.27 4.62
N PHE A 185 3.99 -11.09 5.56
CA PHE A 185 2.66 -11.68 5.52
C PHE A 185 1.59 -10.74 6.06
N THR A 186 1.86 -10.04 7.16
CA THR A 186 0.93 -9.04 7.71
C THR A 186 0.55 -8.00 6.66
N PRO A 187 1.51 -7.34 5.96
CA PRO A 187 1.14 -6.39 4.92
C PRO A 187 0.42 -7.04 3.74
N MET A 188 0.73 -8.30 3.40
CA MET A 188 0.00 -9.01 2.35
C MET A 188 -1.48 -9.17 2.70
N VAL A 189 -1.80 -9.71 3.88
CA VAL A 189 -3.20 -9.94 4.28
C VAL A 189 -3.96 -8.62 4.38
N VAL A 190 -3.38 -7.62 5.04
CA VAL A 190 -4.04 -6.32 5.23
C VAL A 190 -4.31 -5.62 3.89
N ARG A 191 -3.33 -5.61 2.98
CA ARG A 191 -3.49 -4.93 1.68
C ARG A 191 -4.31 -5.71 0.67
N ALA A 192 -4.21 -7.04 0.65
CA ALA A 192 -5.07 -7.88 -0.18
C ALA A 192 -6.53 -7.77 0.29
N GLY A 193 -6.77 -7.78 1.62
CA GLY A 193 -8.08 -7.52 2.20
C GLY A 193 -8.62 -6.14 1.81
N GLY A 194 -7.79 -5.11 1.86
CA GLY A 194 -8.13 -3.77 1.37
C GLY A 194 -8.44 -3.72 -0.12
N ALA A 195 -7.75 -4.51 -0.96
CA ALA A 195 -8.05 -4.60 -2.39
C ALA A 195 -9.42 -5.25 -2.64
N VAL A 196 -9.74 -6.33 -1.91
CA VAL A 196 -11.06 -6.96 -1.98
C VAL A 196 -12.16 -5.99 -1.52
N LEU A 197 -11.92 -5.28 -0.41
CA LEU A 197 -12.85 -4.27 0.10
C LEU A 197 -13.07 -3.14 -0.92
N ASN A 198 -12.00 -2.65 -1.54
CA ASN A 198 -12.10 -1.65 -2.62
C ASN A 198 -13.01 -2.13 -3.74
N VAL A 199 -12.78 -3.31 -4.30
CA VAL A 199 -13.57 -3.82 -5.42
C VAL A 199 -15.04 -3.97 -5.03
N ALA A 200 -15.31 -4.48 -3.81
CA ALA A 200 -16.67 -4.61 -3.30
C ALA A 200 -17.36 -3.25 -3.11
N LEU A 201 -16.68 -2.27 -2.52
CA LEU A 201 -17.21 -0.92 -2.32
C LEU A 201 -17.42 -0.21 -3.66
N SER A 202 -16.41 -0.17 -4.52
CA SER A 202 -16.50 0.42 -5.85
C SER A 202 -17.65 -0.19 -6.65
N GLY A 203 -17.76 -1.52 -6.71
CA GLY A 203 -18.85 -2.20 -7.42
C GLY A 203 -20.23 -1.85 -6.84
N THR A 204 -20.36 -1.79 -5.52
CA THR A 204 -21.61 -1.40 -4.86
C THR A 204 -22.00 0.04 -5.18
N LEU A 205 -21.04 0.98 -5.15
CA LEU A 205 -21.30 2.39 -5.42
C LEU A 205 -21.55 2.66 -6.90
N ILE A 206 -20.86 1.95 -7.80
CA ILE A 206 -21.02 2.08 -9.25
C ILE A 206 -22.35 1.49 -9.70
N PHE A 207 -22.60 0.21 -9.39
CA PHE A 207 -23.77 -0.51 -9.92
C PHE A 207 -25.02 -0.37 -9.04
N GLY A 208 -24.85 -0.24 -7.72
CA GLY A 208 -25.97 -0.12 -6.78
C GLY A 208 -26.47 1.31 -6.62
N LEU A 209 -25.56 2.29 -6.56
CA LEU A 209 -25.90 3.70 -6.36
C LEU A 209 -25.73 4.57 -7.61
N GLY A 210 -25.27 4.01 -8.73
CA GLY A 210 -25.10 4.74 -9.98
C GLY A 210 -24.05 5.86 -9.94
N MET A 211 -23.11 5.81 -8.98
CA MET A 211 -22.16 6.90 -8.75
C MET A 211 -21.01 6.96 -9.77
N GLY A 212 -20.91 5.99 -10.67
CA GLY A 212 -19.92 5.95 -11.74
C GLY A 212 -18.49 6.17 -11.23
N VAL A 213 -17.78 7.12 -11.85
CA VAL A 213 -16.40 7.49 -11.50
C VAL A 213 -16.23 7.90 -10.02
N ALA A 214 -17.20 8.63 -9.47
CA ALA A 214 -17.16 9.01 -8.06
C ALA A 214 -17.25 7.78 -7.14
N GLY A 215 -18.04 6.77 -7.52
CA GLY A 215 -18.14 5.51 -6.80
C GLY A 215 -16.80 4.76 -6.71
N ALA A 216 -16.07 4.67 -7.83
CA ALA A 216 -14.72 4.08 -7.85
C ALA A 216 -13.72 4.86 -6.98
N ALA A 217 -13.75 6.20 -7.04
CA ALA A 217 -12.85 7.05 -6.26
C ALA A 217 -13.12 6.93 -4.75
N ILE A 218 -14.39 6.92 -4.33
CA ILE A 218 -14.79 6.74 -2.93
C ILE A 218 -14.42 5.33 -2.45
N GLY A 219 -14.70 4.29 -3.24
CA GLY A 219 -14.33 2.92 -2.90
C GLY A 219 -12.82 2.76 -2.69
N THR A 220 -12.00 3.41 -3.53
CA THR A 220 -10.54 3.52 -3.34
C THR A 220 -10.17 4.27 -2.07
N ALA A 221 -10.75 5.44 -1.83
CA ALA A 221 -10.41 6.26 -0.67
C ALA A 221 -10.72 5.55 0.65
N VAL A 222 -11.93 5.00 0.77
CA VAL A 222 -12.40 4.30 1.97
C VAL A 222 -11.55 3.05 2.22
N ALA A 223 -11.34 2.20 1.21
CA ALA A 223 -10.53 1.01 1.38
C ALA A 223 -9.08 1.32 1.77
N THR A 224 -8.49 2.38 1.20
CA THR A 224 -7.13 2.82 1.53
C THR A 224 -7.05 3.31 2.97
N ALA A 225 -8.05 4.06 3.43
CA ALA A 225 -8.18 4.48 4.83
C ALA A 225 -8.37 3.27 5.77
N THR A 226 -9.20 2.29 5.40
CA THR A 226 -9.39 1.06 6.20
C THR A 226 -8.10 0.26 6.34
N VAL A 227 -7.28 0.17 5.28
CA VAL A 227 -5.94 -0.44 5.34
C VAL A 227 -5.06 0.31 6.35
N THR A 228 -5.09 1.65 6.35
CA THR A 228 -4.34 2.45 7.31
C THR A 228 -4.81 2.22 8.73
N LEU A 229 -6.12 2.24 8.98
CA LEU A 229 -6.69 1.95 10.29
C LEU A 229 -6.29 0.56 10.78
N THR A 230 -6.29 -0.42 9.88
CA THR A 230 -5.85 -1.78 10.19
C THR A 230 -4.38 -1.80 10.56
N PHE A 231 -3.49 -1.18 9.78
CA PHE A 231 -2.07 -1.09 10.14
C PHE A 231 -1.80 -0.33 11.44
N SER A 232 -2.52 0.77 11.67
CA SER A 232 -2.41 1.53 12.91
C SER A 232 -2.79 0.66 14.11
N TRP A 233 -3.88 -0.11 14.01
CA TRP A 233 -4.38 -0.96 15.08
C TRP A 233 -3.30 -1.85 15.69
N GLY A 234 -2.57 -2.63 14.90
CA GLY A 234 -1.53 -3.50 15.45
C GLY A 234 -0.13 -2.88 15.53
N MET A 235 0.13 -1.75 14.85
CA MET A 235 1.30 -0.93 15.19
C MET A 235 1.19 -0.34 16.60
N PHE A 236 -0.01 -0.08 17.11
CA PHE A 236 -0.25 0.32 18.52
C PHE A 236 -0.27 -0.86 19.51
N GLY A 237 0.36 -1.99 19.17
CA GLY A 237 0.58 -3.10 20.11
C GLY A 237 -0.54 -4.14 20.16
N ARG A 238 -1.50 -4.12 19.22
CA ARG A 238 -2.57 -5.12 19.16
C ARG A 238 -2.23 -6.25 18.19
N SER A 239 -2.72 -7.46 18.49
CA SER A 239 -2.46 -8.66 17.69
C SER A 239 -3.22 -8.64 16.36
N TYR A 240 -2.56 -9.05 15.28
CA TYR A 240 -3.22 -9.34 14.00
C TYR A 240 -3.44 -10.83 13.84
N PHE A 241 -4.69 -11.25 13.59
CA PHE A 241 -4.97 -12.59 13.07
C PHE A 241 -4.24 -13.73 13.82
N GLY A 242 -4.03 -13.58 15.14
CA GLY A 242 -3.29 -14.55 15.98
C GLY A 242 -1.76 -14.49 15.92
N ARG A 243 -1.14 -13.55 15.20
CA ARG A 243 0.32 -13.42 15.01
C ARG A 243 1.04 -12.47 15.97
N GLY A 244 0.34 -11.99 17.00
CA GLY A 244 0.93 -11.08 17.99
C GLY A 244 1.04 -9.64 17.49
N ALA A 245 1.51 -8.78 18.38
CA ALA A 245 1.66 -7.36 18.13
C ALA A 245 2.89 -7.04 17.27
N SER A 246 2.91 -5.87 16.62
CA SER A 246 4.10 -5.39 15.93
C SER A 246 5.31 -5.38 16.89
N PRO A 247 6.44 -6.00 16.54
CA PRO A 247 7.66 -5.97 17.37
C PRO A 247 8.28 -4.55 17.43
N VAL A 248 7.82 -3.65 16.56
CA VAL A 248 8.14 -2.22 16.54
C VAL A 248 6.84 -1.46 16.82
N ALA A 249 6.33 -1.62 18.04
CA ALA A 249 5.09 -0.98 18.46
C ALA A 249 5.28 0.53 18.67
N LEU A 250 4.34 1.32 18.16
CA LEU A 250 4.31 2.76 18.33
C LEU A 250 3.65 3.09 19.67
N SER A 251 4.32 3.90 20.49
CA SER A 251 3.71 4.53 21.66
C SER A 251 3.30 5.97 21.34
N LEU A 252 2.12 6.42 21.77
CA LEU A 252 1.75 7.84 21.69
C LEU A 252 2.49 8.69 22.73
N ALA A 253 2.89 8.06 23.85
CA ALA A 253 3.71 8.67 24.89
C ALA A 253 5.21 8.39 24.66
N GLY A 254 6.05 9.42 24.73
CA GLY A 254 7.52 9.31 24.64
C GLY A 254 8.17 10.31 23.69
N PRO A 255 9.51 10.32 23.60
CA PRO A 255 10.25 11.28 22.77
C PRO A 255 9.88 11.14 21.29
N GLN A 256 9.63 12.28 20.62
CA GLN A 256 9.40 12.36 19.16
C GLN A 256 10.73 12.49 18.39
N THR A 257 11.77 12.94 19.08
CA THR A 257 13.14 13.10 18.60
C THR A 257 14.09 12.51 19.63
N ARG A 258 15.31 12.14 19.21
CA ARG A 258 16.31 11.66 20.17
C ARG A 258 16.58 12.76 21.20
N PRO A 259 16.69 12.42 22.50
CA PRO A 259 17.32 13.34 23.45
C PRO A 259 18.69 13.71 22.89
N ARG A 260 19.01 15.00 22.81
CA ARG A 260 20.39 15.42 22.54
C ARG A 260 21.24 14.79 23.64
N ALA A 261 22.30 14.07 23.26
CA ALA A 261 23.30 13.63 24.22
C ALA A 261 23.87 14.89 24.86
N THR A 262 23.44 15.18 26.09
CA THR A 262 24.13 16.10 26.97
C THR A 262 25.43 15.39 27.32
N GLY A 263 26.54 15.90 26.77
CA GLY A 263 27.89 15.43 27.09
C GLY A 263 28.28 15.72 28.52
#